data_AF-A0AA37UIY3-F1
#
_entry.id   AF-A0AA37UIY3-F1
#
_cell.length_a   1.000
_cell.length_b   1.000
_cell.length_c   1.000
_cell.angle_alpha   90.00
_cell.angle_beta   90.00
_cell.angle_gamma   90.00
#
_symmetry.space_group_name_H-M   'P 1'
#
loop_
_entity.id
_entity.type
_entity.pdbx_description
1 polymer ?
#
loop_
_entity_poly.entity_id
_entity_poly.type
_entity_poly.pdbx_seq_one_letter_code
_entity_poly.pdbx_strand_id
1 'polypeptide(L)'
;MSELGPDGDALLAAIASRALERNQERADRLVTLLAAGADPLADAVREDATTLAHQIAGSAGTFGYEAASALARTVMDGLAAGALPPRCVPPRCASSSSSPSARTRPRTTTPRPQERRDHHP
;
A
#
# COMPACT_ATOMS: atom_id res chain seq x y z
N MET A 1 17.32 -12.28 23.46
CA MET A 1 16.86 -11.69 24.74
C MET A 1 16.97 -10.19 24.56
N SER A 2 15.88 -9.42 24.66
CA SER A 2 15.92 -7.96 24.52
C SER A 2 16.82 -7.37 25.62
N GLU A 3 17.71 -6.45 25.25
CA GLU A 3 18.67 -5.78 26.16
C GLU A 3 17.99 -4.91 27.26
N LEU A 4 16.68 -4.73 27.16
CA LEU A 4 15.87 -3.85 27.98
C LEU A 4 15.06 -4.59 29.08
N GLY A 5 15.02 -5.92 29.04
CA GLY A 5 14.13 -6.70 29.90
C GLY A 5 12.63 -6.44 29.61
N PRO A 6 11.72 -7.15 30.31
CA PRO A 6 10.27 -7.05 30.06
C PRO A 6 9.70 -5.65 30.30
N ASP A 7 10.25 -4.88 31.23
CA ASP A 7 9.79 -3.52 31.54
C ASP A 7 10.15 -2.51 30.44
N GLY A 8 11.34 -2.65 29.84
CA GLY A 8 11.73 -1.76 28.75
C GLY A 8 11.05 -2.11 27.42
N ASP A 9 10.75 -3.39 27.18
CA ASP A 9 9.90 -3.80 26.03
C ASP A 9 8.47 -3.22 26.17
N ALA A 10 7.90 -3.22 27.38
CA ALA A 10 6.60 -2.60 27.65
C ALA A 10 6.62 -1.08 27.46
N LEU A 11 7.69 -0.41 27.90
CA LEU A 11 7.87 1.04 27.69
C LEU A 11 7.97 1.39 26.20
N LEU A 12 8.76 0.62 25.44
CA LEU A 12 8.87 0.80 23.99
C LEU A 12 7.52 0.60 23.29
N ALA A 13 6.74 -0.41 23.69
CA ALA A 13 5.41 -0.64 23.16
C ALA A 13 4.46 0.54 23.45
N ALA A 14 4.51 1.10 24.66
CA ALA A 14 3.70 2.27 25.02
C ALA A 14 4.09 3.51 24.20
N ILE A 15 5.39 3.74 23.98
CA ILE A 15 5.89 4.83 23.13
C ILE A 15 5.42 4.63 21.68
N ALA A 16 5.53 3.41 21.15
CA ALA A 16 5.09 3.07 19.80
C ALA A 16 3.56 3.28 19.62
N SER A 17 2.75 2.89 20.61
CA SER A 17 1.30 3.12 20.59
C SER A 17 0.97 4.60 20.53
N ARG A 18 1.60 5.41 21.39
CA ARG A 18 1.39 6.86 21.41
C ARG A 18 1.86 7.54 20.12
N ALA A 19 2.93 7.04 19.51
CA ALA A 19 3.40 7.52 18.22
C ALA A 19 2.41 7.19 17.10
N LEU A 20 1.81 5.99 17.14
CA LEU A 20 0.78 5.58 16.19
C LEU A 20 -0.46 6.48 16.29
N GLU A 21 -0.98 6.72 17.50
CA GLU A 21 -2.12 7.61 17.74
C GLU A 21 -1.88 9.02 17.17
N ARG A 22 -0.72 9.62 17.48
CA ARG A 22 -0.35 10.92 16.93
C ARG A 22 -0.21 10.93 15.41
N ASN A 23 0.29 9.83 14.83
CA ASN A 23 0.40 9.73 13.38
C ASN A 23 -0.97 9.61 12.71
N GLN A 24 -1.93 8.96 13.36
CA GLN A 24 -3.33 8.94 12.89
C GLN A 24 -3.93 10.36 12.91
N GLU A 25 -3.79 11.09 14.02
CA GLU A 25 -4.27 12.49 14.11
C GLU A 25 -3.65 13.38 13.03
N ARG A 26 -2.33 13.24 12.78
CA ARG A 26 -1.64 13.97 11.71
C ARG A 26 -2.13 13.57 10.33
N ALA A 27 -2.39 12.28 10.10
CA ALA A 27 -2.90 11.78 8.84
C ALA A 27 -4.31 12.31 8.56
N ASP A 28 -5.18 12.36 9.56
CA ASP A 28 -6.53 12.91 9.45
C ASP A 28 -6.49 14.42 9.13
N ARG A 29 -5.60 15.16 9.79
CA ARG A 29 -5.38 16.58 9.49
C ARG A 29 -4.83 16.77 8.08
N LEU A 30 -3.90 15.94 7.65
CA LEU A 30 -3.35 15.96 6.30
C LEU A 30 -4.45 15.72 5.26
N VAL A 31 -5.29 14.69 5.44
CA VAL A 31 -6.43 14.41 4.56
C VAL A 31 -7.37 15.61 4.49
N THR A 32 -7.65 16.25 5.63
CA THR A 32 -8.51 17.43 5.71
C THR A 32 -7.93 18.61 4.91
N LEU A 33 -6.63 18.89 5.05
CA LEU A 33 -5.95 19.95 4.30
C LEU A 33 -5.96 19.69 2.79
N LEU A 34 -5.68 18.46 2.38
CA LEU A 34 -5.66 18.07 0.97
C LEU A 34 -7.05 18.07 0.35
N ALA A 35 -8.10 17.76 1.11
CA ALA A 35 -9.48 17.80 0.64
C ALA A 35 -10.06 19.22 0.57
N ALA A 36 -9.61 20.11 1.46
CA ALA A 36 -10.06 21.50 1.51
C ALA A 36 -9.33 22.42 0.51
N GLY A 37 -8.14 22.04 0.05
CA GLY A 37 -7.38 22.81 -0.94
C GLY A 37 -8.08 22.82 -2.30
N ALA A 38 -8.40 24.01 -2.81
CA ALA A 38 -8.68 24.20 -4.23
C ALA A 38 -7.39 23.96 -5.05
N ASP A 39 -7.52 23.51 -6.30
CA ASP A 39 -6.37 23.36 -7.21
C ASP A 39 -6.14 24.69 -7.94
N PRO A 40 -4.95 25.33 -7.83
CA PRO A 40 -3.76 24.89 -7.08
C PRO A 40 -3.84 25.17 -5.57
N LEU A 41 -3.25 24.28 -4.77
CA LEU A 41 -3.16 24.43 -3.31
C LEU A 41 -2.41 25.71 -2.96
N ALA A 42 -3.00 26.54 -2.08
CA ALA A 42 -2.33 27.69 -1.49
C ALA A 42 -1.02 27.28 -0.81
N ASP A 43 0.02 28.09 -0.95
CA ASP A 43 1.37 27.75 -0.49
C ASP A 43 1.43 27.42 1.01
N ALA A 44 0.68 28.15 1.84
CA ALA A 44 0.58 27.87 3.27
C ALA A 44 -0.03 26.47 3.56
N VAL A 45 -1.06 26.07 2.79
CA VAL A 45 -1.67 24.73 2.93
C VAL A 45 -0.69 23.65 2.48
N ARG A 46 0.10 23.92 1.44
CA ARG A 46 1.13 23.01 0.94
C ARG A 46 2.27 22.83 1.95
N GLU A 47 2.70 23.91 2.60
CA GLU A 47 3.73 23.89 3.65
C GLU A 47 3.26 23.09 4.87
N ASP A 48 2.03 23.34 5.34
CA ASP A 48 1.41 22.60 6.45
C ASP A 48 1.28 21.11 6.12
N ALA A 49 0.80 20.78 4.92
CA ALA A 49 0.67 19.40 4.47
C ALA A 49 2.03 18.70 4.37
N THR A 50 3.05 19.38 3.86
CA THR A 50 4.42 18.86 3.76
C THR A 50 5.00 18.58 5.15
N THR A 51 4.77 19.50 6.10
CA THR A 51 5.24 19.35 7.49
C THR A 51 4.61 18.13 8.17
N LEU A 52 3.29 17.93 8.01
CA LEU A 52 2.60 16.77 8.57
C LEU A 52 3.10 15.46 7.94
N ALA A 53 3.26 15.41 6.63
CA ALA A 53 3.79 14.24 5.93
C ALA A 53 5.23 13.91 6.37
N HIS A 54 6.09 14.92 6.54
CA HIS A 54 7.45 14.74 7.05
C HIS A 54 7.47 14.13 8.46
N GLN A 55 6.63 14.64 9.37
CA GLN A 55 6.53 14.12 10.74
C GLN A 55 6.05 12.67 10.77
N ILE A 56 5.06 12.32 9.94
CA ILE A 56 4.59 10.93 9.80
C ILE A 56 5.70 10.05 9.27
N ALA A 57 6.41 10.46 8.21
CA ALA A 57 7.48 9.69 7.61
C ALA A 57 8.61 9.36 8.60
N GLY A 58 9.04 10.36 9.37
CA GLY A 58 10.08 10.21 10.40
C GLY A 58 9.62 9.30 11.53
N SER A 59 8.44 9.55 12.09
CA SER A 59 7.92 8.74 13.20
C SER A 59 7.64 7.31 12.77
N ALA A 60 7.05 7.07 11.60
CA ALA A 60 6.77 5.74 11.08
C ALA A 60 8.06 4.94 10.86
N GLY A 61 9.09 5.58 10.32
CA GLY A 61 10.40 4.96 10.12
C GLY A 61 11.06 4.50 11.43
N THR A 62 11.00 5.33 12.48
CA THR A 62 11.56 4.97 13.80
C THR A 62 10.97 3.69 14.39
N PHE A 63 9.69 3.39 14.12
CA PHE A 63 9.01 2.21 14.65
C PHE A 63 8.85 1.07 13.64
N GLY A 64 9.52 1.13 12.49
CA GLY A 64 9.51 0.05 11.49
C GLY A 64 8.25 -0.03 10.62
N TYR A 65 7.42 1.02 10.58
CA TYR A 65 6.23 1.09 9.74
C TYR A 65 6.59 1.55 8.31
N GLU A 66 7.36 0.73 7.59
CA GLU A 66 7.93 1.08 6.27
C GLU A 66 6.88 1.55 5.25
N ALA A 67 5.74 0.86 5.16
CA ALA A 67 4.68 1.24 4.23
C ALA A 67 4.11 2.65 4.52
N ALA A 68 3.94 3.00 5.79
CA ALA A 68 3.47 4.32 6.20
C ALA A 68 4.53 5.40 5.95
N SER A 69 5.80 5.09 6.21
CA SER A 69 6.92 6.01 5.93
C SER A 69 7.05 6.28 4.42
N ALA A 70 6.99 5.24 3.59
CA ALA A 70 7.04 5.35 2.14
C ALA A 70 5.87 6.16 1.59
N LEU A 71 4.64 5.89 2.06
CA LEU A 71 3.45 6.62 1.63
C LEU A 71 3.55 8.13 1.97
N ALA A 72 4.00 8.46 3.18
CA ALA A 72 4.19 9.85 3.58
C ALA A 72 5.24 10.58 2.72
N ARG A 73 6.30 9.87 2.29
CA ARG A 73 7.28 10.41 1.32
C ARG A 73 6.66 10.66 -0.05
N THR A 74 5.87 9.73 -0.58
CA THR A 74 5.13 9.93 -1.84
C THR A 74 4.22 11.15 -1.79
N VAL A 75 3.59 11.43 -0.64
CA VAL A 75 2.79 12.65 -0.46
C VAL A 75 3.66 13.90 -0.52
N MET A 76 4.83 13.92 0.13
CA MET A 76 5.77 15.05 0.04
C MET A 76 6.23 15.30 -1.40
N ASP A 77 6.57 14.24 -2.14
CA ASP A 77 7.01 14.34 -3.53
C ASP A 77 5.90 14.94 -4.43
N GLY A 78 4.65 14.50 -4.23
CA GLY A 78 3.50 15.07 -4.95
C GLY A 78 3.25 16.54 -4.61
N LEU A 79 3.34 16.92 -3.33
CA LEU A 79 3.23 18.31 -2.91
C LEU A 79 4.33 19.18 -3.53
N ALA A 80 5.58 18.70 -3.58
CA ALA A 80 6.70 19.41 -4.20
C ALA A 80 6.53 19.57 -5.71
N ALA A 81 5.95 18.58 -6.39
CA ALA A 81 5.67 18.61 -7.82
C ALA A 81 4.44 19.45 -8.21
N GLY A 82 3.66 19.94 -7.24
CA GLY A 82 2.36 20.56 -7.50
C GLY A 82 1.31 19.59 -8.05
N ALA A 83 1.55 18.29 -7.94
CA ALA A 83 0.67 17.23 -8.39
C ALA A 83 0.31 16.36 -7.18
N LEU A 84 -0.94 16.47 -6.71
CA LEU A 84 -1.41 15.56 -5.66
C LEU A 84 -1.18 14.11 -6.13
N PRO A 85 -0.53 13.25 -5.32
CA PRO A 85 -0.27 11.89 -5.73
C PRO A 85 -1.61 11.22 -6.06
N PRO A 86 -1.66 10.35 -7.08
CA PRO A 86 -2.89 9.64 -7.43
C PRO A 86 -3.43 8.97 -6.17
N ARG A 87 -4.74 9.13 -5.92
CA ARG A 87 -5.45 8.58 -4.76
C ARG A 87 -4.92 7.18 -4.49
N CYS A 88 -4.08 7.05 -3.46
CA CYS A 88 -3.53 5.76 -3.06
C CYS A 88 -4.70 4.96 -2.52
N VAL A 89 -5.30 4.15 -3.39
CA VAL A 89 -6.13 3.04 -2.98
C VAL A 89 -5.22 2.23 -2.05
N PRO A 90 -5.60 1.99 -0.77
CA PRO A 90 -4.80 1.11 0.05
C PRO A 90 -4.60 -0.18 -0.73
N PRO A 91 -3.44 -0.86 -0.65
CA PRO A 91 -3.38 -2.23 -1.11
C PRO A 91 -4.47 -2.95 -0.34
N ARG A 92 -5.62 -3.19 -1.00
CA ARG A 92 -6.63 -4.11 -0.51
C ARG A 92 -5.81 -5.32 -0.12
N CYS A 93 -5.89 -5.71 1.16
CA CYS A 93 -5.34 -6.95 1.65
C CYS A 93 -5.44 -7.94 0.51
N ALA A 94 -4.30 -8.26 -0.11
CA ALA A 94 -4.23 -9.33 -1.06
C ALA A 94 -4.40 -10.55 -0.17
N SER A 95 -5.66 -10.82 0.17
CA SER A 95 -6.09 -12.10 0.64
C SER A 95 -5.51 -13.05 -0.38
N SER A 96 -4.52 -13.80 0.08
CA SER A 96 -4.07 -15.04 -0.49
C SER A 96 -5.29 -15.98 -0.58
N SER A 97 -6.23 -15.69 -1.48
CA SER A 97 -7.16 -16.68 -1.95
C SER A 97 -6.35 -17.58 -2.86
N SER A 98 -5.81 -18.62 -2.21
CA SER A 98 -5.31 -19.81 -2.85
C SER A 98 -6.15 -20.11 -4.08
N SER A 99 -5.50 -20.10 -5.23
CA SER A 99 -6.11 -20.43 -6.52
C SER A 99 -6.85 -21.77 -6.41
N PRO A 100 -8.12 -21.89 -6.85
CA PRO A 100 -8.67 -23.21 -7.08
C PRO A 100 -7.90 -23.81 -8.25
N SER A 101 -7.14 -24.86 -7.93
CA SER A 101 -6.38 -25.67 -8.85
C SER A 101 -7.28 -26.15 -9.99
N ALA A 102 -7.18 -25.48 -11.14
CA ALA A 102 -7.83 -25.93 -12.37
C ALA A 102 -7.14 -27.23 -12.80
N ARG A 103 -7.79 -28.34 -12.47
CA ARG A 103 -7.42 -29.70 -12.85
C ARG A 103 -7.61 -29.85 -14.38
N THR A 104 -6.65 -29.36 -15.15
CA THR A 104 -6.58 -29.57 -16.59
C THR A 104 -6.28 -31.04 -16.87
N ARG A 105 -7.29 -31.78 -17.31
CA ARG A 105 -7.12 -33.14 -17.84
C ARG A 105 -6.40 -33.07 -19.19
N PRO A 106 -5.35 -33.86 -19.45
CA PRO A 106 -4.82 -34.00 -20.80
C PRO A 106 -5.78 -34.82 -21.65
N ARG A 107 -6.23 -34.23 -22.76
CA ARG A 107 -7.07 -34.87 -23.77
C ARG A 107 -6.14 -35.71 -24.66
N THR A 108 -6.15 -37.03 -24.44
CA THR A 108 -5.39 -38.01 -25.23
C THR A 108 -5.86 -37.95 -26.68
N THR A 109 -4.97 -37.56 -27.58
CA THR A 109 -5.21 -37.54 -29.01
C THR A 109 -4.63 -38.83 -29.57
N THR A 110 -5.50 -39.81 -29.87
CA THR A 110 -5.12 -41.04 -30.59
C THR A 110 -5.20 -40.80 -32.09
N PRO A 111 -4.16 -41.08 -32.90
CA PRO A 111 -4.27 -40.99 -34.35
C PRO A 111 -4.55 -42.36 -35.02
N ARG A 112 -5.44 -42.30 -36.04
CA ARG A 112 -5.55 -43.14 -37.27
C ARG A 112 -5.96 -44.63 -37.11
N PRO A 113 -6.41 -45.35 -38.18
CA PRO A 113 -6.32 -45.05 -39.63
C PRO A 113 -7.60 -45.25 -40.50
N GLN A 114 -7.47 -44.75 -41.74
CA GLN A 114 -8.17 -44.99 -43.02
C GLN A 114 -9.38 -45.94 -43.10
N GLU A 115 -10.38 -45.60 -43.91
CA GLU A 115 -10.77 -46.45 -45.06
C GLU A 115 -11.64 -45.72 -46.11
N ARG A 116 -11.22 -45.93 -47.37
CA ARG A 116 -12.00 -46.05 -48.61
C ARG A 116 -12.73 -44.83 -49.20
N ARG A 117 -12.00 -44.22 -50.13
CA ARG A 117 -12.55 -43.79 -51.43
C ARG A 117 -13.04 -45.02 -52.19
N ASP A 118 -14.21 -44.91 -52.83
CA ASP A 118 -14.62 -45.51 -54.12
C ASP A 118 -15.89 -44.73 -54.54
N HIS A 119 -15.87 -43.77 -55.47
CA HIS A 119 -16.01 -43.91 -56.94
C HIS A 119 -17.21 -44.74 -57.40
N HIS A 120 -18.31 -44.10 -57.81
CA HIS A 120 -18.74 -43.95 -59.22
C HIS A 120 -20.03 -43.07 -59.32
N PRO A 121 -20.36 -42.50 -60.50
CA PRO A 121 -21.41 -41.52 -60.76
C PRO A 121 -22.82 -42.10 -60.90
#